data_AF-A0AB39VDJ5-F1
#
_entry.id   AF-A0AB39VDJ5-F1
#
_cell.length_a   1.000
_cell.length_b   1.000
_cell.length_c   1.000
_cell.angle_alpha   90.00
_cell.angle_beta   90.00
_cell.angle_gamma   90.00
#
_symmetry.space_group_name_H-M   'P 1'
#
loop_
_entity.id
_entity.type
_entity.pdbx_description
1 polymer ?
#
loop_
_entity_poly.entity_id
_entity_poly.type
_entity_poly.pdbx_seq_one_letter_code
_entity_poly.pdbx_strand_id
1 'polypeptide(L)'
;MSEKNIKSNEELENKKEEKNTINSIKHLDLTIYNELDDFASEVMDGDKFIKYIGARREYLFKAEETIKKYLGEEFLNEKEGHERIETFSDFYYQYMIKYSDCYLYEFMAKGYTDGFRELLQKKGIDPDSLNVNWENIRSKELEYDESLVDILYSIINYDLEHRGYSIFGINMGYESTLYFIVPQKTFSRIDNEPELFTIFDIGFLETIYNEIYEVAGNLGAENVRIGDFLEKRGNEYYTLFADASKNVIIENIDENDESKVKIIL
;
A
#
# COMPACT_ATOMS: atom_id res chain seq x y z
N MET A 1 -14.65 -62.58 8.94
CA MET A 1 -14.18 -61.76 7.80
C MET A 1 -13.11 -60.83 8.33
N SER A 2 -11.94 -60.85 7.69
CA SER A 2 -10.63 -60.57 8.27
C SER A 2 -10.27 -59.08 8.38
N GLU A 3 -9.63 -58.70 9.50
CA GLU A 3 -8.97 -57.40 9.78
C GLU A 3 -8.00 -56.94 8.67
N LYS A 4 -7.54 -57.86 7.80
CA LYS A 4 -6.75 -57.55 6.61
C LYS A 4 -7.48 -56.72 5.55
N ASN A 5 -8.82 -56.75 5.48
CA ASN A 5 -9.58 -56.00 4.48
C ASN A 5 -9.90 -54.56 4.92
N ILE A 6 -9.81 -54.25 6.21
CA ILE A 6 -10.10 -52.91 6.74
C ILE A 6 -8.89 -52.01 6.55
N LYS A 7 -7.68 -52.49 6.89
CA LYS A 7 -6.42 -51.75 6.67
C LYS A 7 -6.16 -51.44 5.19
N SER A 8 -6.54 -52.34 4.27
CA SER A 8 -6.37 -52.09 2.83
C SER A 8 -7.29 -50.99 2.31
N ASN A 9 -8.49 -50.84 2.86
CA ASN A 9 -9.43 -49.80 2.46
C ASN A 9 -9.02 -48.42 3.01
N GLU A 10 -8.58 -48.33 4.27
CA GLU A 10 -8.05 -47.08 4.84
C GLU A 10 -6.81 -46.60 4.09
N GLU A 11 -5.88 -47.49 3.72
CA GLU A 11 -4.71 -47.11 2.91
C GLU A 11 -5.08 -46.67 1.48
N LEU A 12 -6.17 -47.19 0.92
CA LEU A 12 -6.68 -46.83 -0.41
C LEU A 12 -7.48 -45.51 -0.39
N GLU A 13 -8.20 -45.23 0.69
CA GLU A 13 -8.89 -43.96 0.93
C GLU A 13 -7.88 -42.85 1.21
N ASN A 14 -6.88 -43.07 2.08
CA ASN A 14 -5.81 -42.10 2.33
C ASN A 14 -5.00 -41.78 1.06
N LYS A 15 -4.72 -42.78 0.21
CA LYS A 15 -4.03 -42.55 -1.09
C LYS A 15 -4.91 -41.85 -2.13
N LYS A 16 -6.24 -41.98 -2.03
CA LYS A 16 -7.20 -41.27 -2.90
C LYS A 16 -7.40 -39.84 -2.43
N GLU A 17 -7.46 -39.60 -1.12
CA GLU A 17 -7.44 -38.27 -0.52
C GLU A 17 -6.12 -37.56 -0.87
N GLU A 18 -4.96 -38.17 -0.63
CA GLU A 18 -3.66 -37.60 -1.03
C GLU A 18 -3.59 -37.31 -2.54
N LYS A 19 -4.08 -38.21 -3.40
CA LYS A 19 -4.12 -37.95 -4.86
C LYS A 19 -5.10 -36.87 -5.26
N ASN A 20 -6.25 -36.75 -4.59
CA ASN A 20 -7.24 -35.71 -4.86
C ASN A 20 -6.76 -34.35 -4.33
N THR A 21 -6.07 -34.31 -3.19
CA THR A 21 -5.38 -33.11 -2.67
C THR A 21 -4.23 -32.71 -3.58
N ILE A 22 -3.42 -33.66 -4.08
CA ILE A 22 -2.37 -33.38 -5.07
C ILE A 22 -2.96 -32.88 -6.40
N ASN A 23 -4.13 -33.40 -6.82
CA ASN A 23 -4.81 -32.93 -8.03
C ASN A 23 -5.54 -31.59 -7.83
N SER A 24 -6.02 -31.26 -6.63
CA SER A 24 -6.60 -29.94 -6.34
C SER A 24 -5.51 -28.88 -6.20
N ILE A 25 -4.33 -29.24 -5.67
CA ILE A 25 -3.13 -28.39 -5.65
C ILE A 25 -2.59 -28.13 -7.07
N LYS A 26 -2.77 -29.04 -8.02
CA LYS A 26 -2.35 -28.85 -9.42
C LYS A 26 -3.13 -27.77 -10.18
N HIS A 27 -4.25 -27.30 -9.64
CA HIS A 27 -5.01 -26.16 -10.16
C HIS A 27 -4.82 -24.88 -9.33
N LEU A 28 -4.04 -24.92 -8.24
CA LEU A 28 -3.45 -23.72 -7.65
C LEU A 28 -2.29 -23.31 -8.56
N ASP A 29 -2.40 -22.15 -9.17
CA ASP A 29 -1.34 -21.63 -10.03
C ASP A 29 -0.14 -21.25 -9.14
N LEU A 30 0.76 -22.20 -8.90
CA LEU A 30 1.89 -22.04 -7.98
C LEU A 30 2.81 -20.86 -8.36
N THR A 31 2.76 -20.43 -9.62
CA THR A 31 3.42 -19.22 -10.14
C THR A 31 2.89 -17.94 -9.51
N ILE A 32 1.57 -17.82 -9.30
CA ILE A 32 0.94 -16.67 -8.61
C ILE A 32 1.52 -16.51 -7.20
N TYR A 33 1.86 -17.62 -6.54
CA TYR A 33 2.45 -17.54 -5.20
C TYR A 33 3.92 -17.17 -5.21
N ASN A 34 4.66 -17.43 -6.28
CA ASN A 34 6.06 -17.09 -6.31
C ASN A 34 6.24 -15.57 -6.32
N GLU A 35 5.44 -14.83 -7.09
CA GLU A 35 5.49 -13.36 -7.09
C GLU A 35 5.16 -12.77 -5.71
N LEU A 36 4.10 -13.27 -5.05
CA LEU A 36 3.74 -12.81 -3.70
C LEU A 36 4.75 -13.23 -2.62
N ASP A 37 5.36 -14.41 -2.76
CA ASP A 37 6.43 -14.88 -1.89
C ASP A 37 7.71 -14.04 -2.07
N ASP A 38 8.08 -13.75 -3.32
CA ASP A 38 9.23 -12.93 -3.67
C ASP A 38 9.04 -11.51 -3.12
N PHE A 39 7.86 -10.91 -3.32
CA PHE A 39 7.51 -9.63 -2.70
C PHE A 39 7.60 -9.67 -1.17
N ALA A 40 7.00 -10.67 -0.53
CA ALA A 40 7.02 -10.81 0.91
C ALA A 40 8.45 -10.93 1.44
N SER A 41 9.33 -11.62 0.71
CA SER A 41 10.76 -11.76 1.06
C SER A 41 11.52 -10.45 1.05
N GLU A 42 11.07 -9.48 0.23
CA GLU A 42 11.71 -8.18 0.09
C GLU A 42 11.22 -7.16 1.11
N VAL A 43 9.96 -7.23 1.53
CA VAL A 43 9.35 -6.23 2.44
C VAL A 43 9.32 -6.67 3.91
N MET A 44 9.45 -7.97 4.19
CA MET A 44 9.50 -8.52 5.54
C MET A 44 10.93 -8.77 6.02
N ASP A 45 11.16 -8.64 7.33
CA ASP A 45 12.38 -9.16 7.93
C ASP A 45 12.41 -10.71 7.89
N GLY A 46 13.60 -11.30 8.10
CA GLY A 46 13.78 -12.75 7.97
C GLY A 46 12.89 -13.59 8.89
N ASP A 47 12.62 -13.14 10.11
CA ASP A 47 11.78 -13.86 11.06
C ASP A 47 10.29 -13.78 10.69
N LYS A 48 9.83 -12.60 10.24
CA LYS A 48 8.47 -12.37 9.73
C LYS A 48 8.25 -13.17 8.45
N PHE A 49 9.22 -13.19 7.53
CA PHE A 49 9.13 -13.94 6.29
C PHE A 49 9.03 -15.46 6.53
N ILE A 50 9.83 -16.02 7.44
CA ILE A 50 9.73 -17.45 7.81
C ILE A 50 8.34 -17.78 8.37
N LYS A 51 7.77 -16.90 9.20
CA LYS A 51 6.40 -17.06 9.72
C LYS A 51 5.35 -16.99 8.61
N TYR A 52 5.53 -16.10 7.65
CA TYR A 52 4.68 -16.00 6.47
C TYR A 52 4.72 -17.30 5.65
N ILE A 53 5.90 -17.84 5.33
CA ILE A 53 6.03 -19.11 4.59
C ILE A 53 5.33 -20.27 5.34
N GLY A 54 5.43 -20.29 6.67
CA GLY A 54 4.69 -21.23 7.50
C GLY A 54 3.17 -21.06 7.38
N ALA A 55 2.68 -19.83 7.52
CA ALA A 55 1.25 -19.51 7.41
C ALA A 55 0.69 -19.81 6.02
N ARG A 56 1.41 -19.45 4.95
CA ARG A 56 1.10 -19.81 3.57
C ARG A 56 0.96 -21.32 3.42
N ARG A 57 1.94 -22.09 3.90
CA ARG A 57 1.89 -23.55 3.81
C ARG A 57 0.68 -24.11 4.55
N GLU A 58 0.39 -23.62 5.75
CA GLU A 58 -0.81 -24.03 6.51
C GLU A 58 -2.10 -23.71 5.75
N TYR A 59 -2.20 -22.52 5.15
CA TYR A 59 -3.36 -22.10 4.37
C TYR A 59 -3.64 -23.05 3.20
N LEU A 60 -2.60 -23.47 2.47
CA LEU A 60 -2.72 -24.40 1.34
C LEU A 60 -3.31 -25.76 1.71
N PHE A 61 -3.14 -26.21 2.95
CA PHE A 61 -3.69 -27.48 3.43
C PHE A 61 -4.99 -27.31 4.22
N LYS A 62 -5.13 -26.20 4.94
CA LYS A 62 -6.20 -25.94 5.90
C LYS A 62 -6.56 -24.45 5.97
N ALA A 63 -7.15 -23.92 4.90
CA ALA A 63 -7.47 -22.50 4.76
C ALA A 63 -8.27 -21.95 5.96
N GLU A 64 -9.40 -22.56 6.32
CA GLU A 64 -10.25 -22.05 7.41
C GLU A 64 -9.54 -22.03 8.77
N GLU A 65 -8.88 -23.13 9.16
CA GLU A 65 -8.11 -23.18 10.42
C GLU A 65 -7.00 -22.12 10.44
N THR A 66 -6.38 -21.88 9.29
CA THR A 66 -5.29 -20.91 9.15
C THR A 66 -5.82 -19.47 9.23
N ILE A 67 -6.93 -19.15 8.56
CA ILE A 67 -7.59 -17.85 8.65
C ILE A 67 -7.93 -17.53 10.12
N LYS A 68 -8.53 -18.47 10.85
CA LYS A 68 -8.84 -18.29 12.28
C LYS A 68 -7.59 -18.03 13.12
N LYS A 69 -6.52 -18.79 12.87
CA LYS A 69 -5.28 -18.74 13.64
C LYS A 69 -4.55 -17.42 13.48
N TYR A 70 -4.47 -16.90 12.26
CA TYR A 70 -3.65 -15.72 11.95
C TYR A 70 -4.47 -14.42 11.88
N LEU A 71 -5.68 -14.47 11.33
CA LEU A 71 -6.43 -13.25 11.03
C LEU A 71 -7.58 -13.08 12.03
N GLY A 72 -8.36 -14.13 12.24
CA GLY A 72 -9.47 -14.19 13.20
C GLY A 72 -10.67 -14.94 12.63
N GLU A 73 -11.65 -15.29 13.47
CA GLU A 73 -12.85 -16.01 13.00
C GLU A 73 -13.81 -15.10 12.22
N GLU A 74 -13.69 -13.79 12.38
CA GLU A 74 -14.44 -12.76 11.68
C GLU A 74 -14.23 -12.78 10.16
N PHE A 75 -13.07 -13.23 9.69
CA PHE A 75 -12.75 -13.30 8.26
C PHE A 75 -13.30 -14.56 7.54
N LEU A 76 -13.96 -15.48 8.27
CA LEU A 76 -14.54 -16.69 7.65
C LEU A 76 -15.94 -16.48 7.08
N ASN A 77 -16.66 -15.50 7.61
CA ASN A 77 -18.03 -15.18 7.21
C ASN A 77 -18.10 -13.68 7.00
N GLU A 78 -18.94 -13.23 6.06
CA GLU A 78 -19.24 -11.80 5.96
C GLU A 78 -19.85 -11.34 7.29
N LYS A 79 -19.11 -10.49 8.00
CA LYS A 79 -19.56 -9.79 9.21
C LYS A 79 -19.32 -8.30 8.99
N GLU A 80 -20.11 -7.47 9.63
CA GLU A 80 -19.95 -6.01 9.57
C GLU A 80 -18.49 -5.62 9.86
N GLY A 81 -17.84 -4.96 8.89
CA GLY A 81 -16.49 -4.43 9.01
C GLY A 81 -15.36 -5.34 8.50
N HIS A 82 -15.62 -6.57 8.05
CA HIS A 82 -14.59 -7.44 7.48
C HIS A 82 -15.06 -8.18 6.24
N GLU A 83 -14.30 -8.04 5.15
CA GLU A 83 -14.50 -8.86 3.96
C GLU A 83 -14.09 -10.31 4.23
N ARG A 84 -14.91 -11.24 3.74
CA ARG A 84 -14.65 -12.66 3.86
C ARG A 84 -13.44 -13.02 3.01
N ILE A 85 -12.55 -13.84 3.55
CA ILE A 85 -11.40 -14.37 2.81
C ILE A 85 -11.88 -15.56 1.97
N GLU A 86 -11.89 -15.38 0.65
CA GLU A 86 -12.33 -16.41 -0.30
C GLU A 86 -11.16 -17.03 -1.08
N THR A 87 -10.09 -16.26 -1.26
CA THR A 87 -8.91 -16.64 -2.03
C THR A 87 -7.63 -16.53 -1.21
N PHE A 88 -6.53 -17.09 -1.74
CA PHE A 88 -5.22 -16.89 -1.14
C PHE A 88 -4.78 -15.42 -1.24
N SER A 89 -5.15 -14.70 -2.29
CA SER A 89 -4.80 -13.28 -2.43
C SER A 89 -5.44 -12.45 -1.31
N ASP A 90 -6.69 -12.75 -0.93
CA ASP A 90 -7.34 -12.11 0.23
C ASP A 90 -6.60 -12.44 1.54
N PHE A 91 -6.25 -13.71 1.72
CA PHE A 91 -5.46 -14.13 2.88
C PHE A 91 -4.11 -13.42 2.93
N TYR A 92 -3.41 -13.35 1.80
CA TYR A 92 -2.13 -12.68 1.67
C TYR A 92 -2.25 -11.20 2.02
N TYR A 93 -3.20 -10.49 1.41
CA TYR A 93 -3.43 -9.07 1.63
C TYR A 93 -3.67 -8.76 3.11
N GLN A 94 -4.59 -9.49 3.76
CA GLN A 94 -4.88 -9.34 5.18
C GLN A 94 -3.69 -9.75 6.08
N TYR A 95 -2.92 -10.76 5.66
CA TYR A 95 -1.70 -11.14 6.36
C TYR A 95 -0.64 -10.04 6.29
N MET A 96 -0.45 -9.42 5.12
CA MET A 96 0.48 -8.31 4.94
C MET A 96 0.10 -7.13 5.84
N ILE A 97 -1.18 -6.74 5.86
CA ILE A 97 -1.69 -5.67 6.74
C ILE A 97 -1.31 -5.92 8.20
N LYS A 98 -1.48 -7.17 8.68
CA LYS A 98 -1.34 -7.50 10.09
C LYS A 98 0.11 -7.75 10.53
N TYR A 99 0.93 -8.32 9.64
CA TYR A 99 2.23 -8.86 10.02
C TYR A 99 3.42 -8.22 9.31
N SER A 100 3.20 -7.40 8.29
CA SER A 100 4.26 -6.62 7.66
C SER A 100 4.37 -5.22 8.26
N ASP A 101 5.51 -4.55 8.02
CA ASP A 101 5.69 -3.14 8.40
C ASP A 101 5.17 -2.23 7.29
N CYS A 102 3.87 -2.31 7.01
CA CYS A 102 3.17 -1.48 6.04
C CYS A 102 2.25 -0.45 6.73
N TYR A 103 1.71 0.45 5.92
CA TYR A 103 0.59 1.32 6.25
C TYR A 103 -0.56 1.04 5.28
N LEU A 104 -1.72 0.65 5.83
CA LEU A 104 -2.95 0.49 5.06
C LEU A 104 -3.65 1.85 4.95
N TYR A 105 -3.74 2.36 3.73
CA TYR A 105 -4.55 3.53 3.39
C TYR A 105 -5.83 3.07 2.70
N GLU A 106 -6.98 3.35 3.30
CA GLU A 106 -8.28 3.16 2.65
C GLU A 106 -8.61 4.39 1.80
N PHE A 107 -9.19 4.18 0.62
CA PHE A 107 -9.48 5.26 -0.31
C PHE A 107 -10.36 6.34 0.33
N MET A 108 -9.99 7.61 0.15
CA MET A 108 -10.62 8.78 0.79
C MET A 108 -10.55 8.83 2.33
N ALA A 109 -9.88 7.88 2.99
CA ALA A 109 -9.71 7.93 4.43
C ALA A 109 -8.88 9.15 4.84
N LYS A 110 -9.15 9.64 6.05
CA LYS A 110 -8.35 10.67 6.72
C LYS A 110 -7.44 10.01 7.76
N GLY A 111 -6.55 10.76 8.36
CA GLY A 111 -5.52 10.28 9.29
C GLY A 111 -4.28 9.74 8.59
N TYR A 112 -4.12 9.93 7.28
CA TYR A 112 -2.95 9.45 6.56
C TYR A 112 -1.66 10.16 6.95
N THR A 113 -1.73 11.39 7.46
CA THR A 113 -0.56 12.07 8.03
C THR A 113 0.04 11.25 9.16
N ASP A 114 -0.80 10.74 10.07
CA ASP A 114 -0.35 9.85 11.15
C ASP A 114 0.07 8.50 10.62
N GLY A 115 -0.68 7.93 9.67
CA GLY A 115 -0.35 6.65 9.04
C GLY A 115 1.06 6.62 8.43
N PHE A 116 1.45 7.65 7.67
CA PHE A 116 2.80 7.76 7.13
C PHE A 116 3.86 8.00 8.20
N ARG A 117 3.57 8.79 9.24
CA ARG A 117 4.49 8.97 10.38
C ARG A 117 4.74 7.64 11.10
N GLU A 118 3.70 6.85 11.34
CA GLU A 118 3.82 5.52 11.92
C GLU A 118 4.61 4.57 11.01
N LEU A 119 4.40 4.62 9.69
CA LEU A 119 5.18 3.84 8.73
C LEU A 119 6.69 4.13 8.82
N LEU A 120 7.06 5.41 8.82
CA LEU A 120 8.44 5.86 8.99
C LEU A 120 9.04 5.33 10.31
N GLN A 121 8.29 5.45 11.41
CA GLN A 121 8.72 4.97 12.73
C GLN A 121 8.90 3.45 12.78
N LYS A 122 8.00 2.67 12.16
CA LYS A 122 8.15 1.20 12.05
C LYS A 122 9.45 0.81 11.36
N LYS A 123 9.96 1.67 10.46
CA LYS A 123 11.23 1.48 9.76
C LYS A 123 12.43 2.15 10.44
N GLY A 124 12.23 2.68 11.65
CA GLY A 124 13.29 3.34 12.43
C GLY A 124 13.71 4.69 11.88
N ILE A 125 12.88 5.32 11.05
CA ILE A 125 13.11 6.65 10.49
C ILE A 125 12.33 7.65 11.34
N ASP A 126 13.01 8.65 11.89
CA ASP A 126 12.36 9.74 12.63
C ASP A 126 11.58 10.64 11.66
N PRO A 127 10.24 10.72 11.73
CA PRO A 127 9.45 11.55 10.83
C PRO A 127 9.82 13.04 10.92
N ASP A 128 10.22 13.51 12.09
CA ASP A 128 10.57 14.93 12.31
C ASP A 128 11.96 15.27 11.79
N SER A 129 12.71 14.26 11.35
CA SER A 129 13.97 14.47 10.63
C SER A 129 13.75 14.75 9.14
N LEU A 130 12.56 14.51 8.58
CA LEU A 130 12.21 14.81 7.18
C LEU A 130 11.77 16.26 7.04
N ASN A 131 12.01 16.85 5.86
CA ASN A 131 11.56 18.19 5.51
C ASN A 131 10.07 18.21 5.09
N VAL A 132 9.19 17.76 5.99
CA VAL A 132 7.75 17.72 5.79
C VAL A 132 7.09 18.63 6.84
N ASN A 133 6.21 19.52 6.40
CA ASN A 133 5.39 20.30 7.32
C ASN A 133 4.16 19.49 7.77
N TRP A 134 4.38 18.55 8.69
CA TRP A 134 3.37 17.60 9.16
C TRP A 134 2.10 18.26 9.71
N GLU A 135 2.23 19.36 10.44
CA GLU A 135 1.08 20.09 10.99
C GLU A 135 0.25 20.75 9.89
N ASN A 136 0.90 21.29 8.85
CA ASN A 136 0.19 21.86 7.69
C ASN A 136 -0.63 20.78 6.97
N ILE A 137 -0.01 19.62 6.66
CA ILE A 137 -0.70 18.50 6.00
C ILE A 137 -1.87 18.00 6.86
N ARG A 138 -1.61 17.72 8.16
CA ARG A 138 -2.63 17.26 9.12
C ARG A 138 -3.83 18.20 9.16
N SER A 139 -3.59 19.51 9.20
CA SER A 139 -4.66 20.51 9.28
C SER A 139 -5.53 20.56 8.01
N LYS A 140 -5.00 20.08 6.89
CA LYS A 140 -5.60 20.17 5.55
C LYS A 140 -6.29 18.89 5.08
N GLU A 141 -6.19 17.80 5.83
CA GLU A 141 -6.85 16.54 5.46
C GLU A 141 -8.37 16.70 5.25
N LEU A 142 -9.03 17.65 5.92
CA LEU A 142 -10.45 17.94 5.73
C LEU A 142 -10.76 18.91 4.58
N GLU A 143 -9.74 19.63 4.08
CA GLU A 143 -9.89 20.65 3.03
C GLU A 143 -9.58 20.11 1.63
N TYR A 144 -8.80 19.03 1.55
CA TYR A 144 -8.40 18.37 0.32
C TYR A 144 -8.99 16.96 0.22
N ASP A 145 -9.17 16.49 -1.01
CA ASP A 145 -9.55 15.12 -1.32
C ASP A 145 -8.31 14.19 -1.32
N GLU A 146 -8.26 13.20 -2.21
CA GLU A 146 -7.17 12.24 -2.36
C GLU A 146 -5.83 12.91 -2.70
N SER A 147 -5.83 13.98 -3.51
CA SER A 147 -4.57 14.61 -3.96
C SER A 147 -3.59 14.97 -2.83
N LEU A 148 -4.09 15.28 -1.63
CA LEU A 148 -3.21 15.61 -0.50
C LEU A 148 -2.44 14.40 0.05
N VAL A 149 -2.99 13.17 -0.05
CA VAL A 149 -2.24 11.96 0.32
C VAL A 149 -1.11 11.69 -0.66
N ASP A 150 -1.34 11.92 -1.95
CA ASP A 150 -0.34 11.74 -3.02
C ASP A 150 0.75 12.82 -2.95
N ILE A 151 0.36 14.06 -2.66
CA ILE A 151 1.27 15.17 -2.37
C ILE A 151 2.15 14.84 -1.16
N LEU A 152 1.56 14.36 -0.05
CA LEU A 152 2.33 13.97 1.13
C LEU A 152 3.31 12.84 0.78
N TYR A 153 2.84 11.83 0.05
CA TYR A 153 3.69 10.75 -0.45
C TYR A 153 4.88 11.30 -1.25
N SER A 154 4.65 12.24 -2.17
CA SER A 154 5.70 12.85 -3.00
C SER A 154 6.77 13.56 -2.17
N ILE A 155 6.34 14.41 -1.22
CA ILE A 155 7.24 15.14 -0.32
C ILE A 155 8.07 14.16 0.53
N ILE A 156 7.44 13.10 1.06
CA ILE A 156 8.16 12.06 1.82
C ILE A 156 9.17 11.34 0.92
N ASN A 157 8.77 10.96 -0.30
CA ASN A 157 9.64 10.24 -1.22
C ASN A 157 10.91 11.02 -1.53
N TYR A 158 10.77 12.31 -1.85
CA TYR A 158 11.91 13.20 -2.14
C TYR A 158 12.98 13.11 -1.04
N ASP A 159 12.56 13.21 0.23
CA ASP A 159 13.48 13.17 1.36
C ASP A 159 14.06 11.77 1.65
N LEU A 160 13.29 10.72 1.39
CA LEU A 160 13.71 9.33 1.57
C LEU A 160 14.73 8.87 0.54
N GLU A 161 14.60 9.32 -0.72
CA GLU A 161 15.55 8.97 -1.78
C GLU A 161 16.97 9.43 -1.45
N HIS A 162 17.12 10.63 -0.89
CA HIS A 162 18.41 11.16 -0.42
C HIS A 162 19.02 10.34 0.73
N ARG A 163 18.22 9.47 1.38
CA ARG A 163 18.63 8.57 2.47
C ARG A 163 18.80 7.12 2.02
N GLY A 164 18.63 6.84 0.72
CA GLY A 164 18.77 5.49 0.14
C GLY A 164 17.56 4.59 0.36
N TYR A 165 16.39 5.17 0.66
CA TYR A 165 15.12 4.46 0.77
C TYR A 165 14.21 4.79 -0.41
N SER A 166 13.28 3.89 -0.69
CA SER A 166 12.14 4.09 -1.58
C SER A 166 10.87 3.87 -0.77
N ILE A 167 9.88 4.74 -0.97
CA ILE A 167 8.50 4.53 -0.51
C ILE A 167 7.66 4.18 -1.73
N PHE A 168 6.70 3.27 -1.59
CA PHE A 168 5.80 2.89 -2.68
C PHE A 168 4.53 2.27 -2.10
N GLY A 169 3.43 2.35 -2.84
CA GLY A 169 2.19 1.65 -2.56
C GLY A 169 2.02 0.41 -3.43
N ILE A 170 1.24 -0.56 -2.98
CA ILE A 170 0.69 -1.61 -3.84
C ILE A 170 -0.83 -1.65 -3.75
N ASN A 171 -1.48 -1.96 -4.88
CA ASN A 171 -2.90 -2.30 -4.96
C ASN A 171 -3.09 -3.68 -5.55
N MET A 172 -3.85 -4.53 -4.88
CA MET A 172 -4.17 -5.90 -5.33
C MET A 172 -5.61 -6.04 -5.86
N GLY A 173 -6.26 -4.93 -6.22
CA GLY A 173 -7.67 -4.87 -6.62
C GLY A 173 -8.65 -4.43 -5.54
N TYR A 174 -8.16 -3.90 -4.41
CA TYR A 174 -8.97 -3.40 -3.30
C TYR A 174 -9.12 -1.87 -3.37
N GLU A 175 -10.15 -1.32 -2.71
CA GLU A 175 -10.30 0.14 -2.48
C GLU A 175 -9.35 0.66 -1.38
N SER A 176 -8.11 0.18 -1.40
CA SER A 176 -7.06 0.55 -0.46
C SER A 176 -5.68 0.29 -1.05
N THR A 177 -4.69 0.98 -0.48
CA THR A 177 -3.28 0.88 -0.86
C THR A 177 -2.45 0.49 0.36
N LEU A 178 -1.54 -0.48 0.18
CA LEU A 178 -0.54 -0.80 1.19
C LEU A 178 0.75 -0.07 0.87
N TYR A 179 1.12 0.90 1.71
CA TYR A 179 2.37 1.64 1.60
C TYR A 179 3.51 0.94 2.35
N PHE A 180 4.67 0.87 1.71
CA PHE A 180 5.89 0.28 2.22
C PHE A 180 7.06 1.24 2.06
N ILE A 181 8.06 1.09 2.94
CA ILE A 181 9.37 1.73 2.79
C ILE A 181 10.45 0.64 2.85
N VAL A 182 11.32 0.62 1.84
CA VAL A 182 12.41 -0.35 1.69
C VAL A 182 13.68 0.35 1.21
N PRO A 183 14.87 -0.27 1.30
CA PRO A 183 16.07 0.26 0.64
C PRO A 183 15.87 0.34 -0.89
N GLN A 184 16.43 1.35 -1.56
CA GLN A 184 16.29 1.53 -3.02
C GLN A 184 16.66 0.28 -3.84
N LYS A 185 17.74 -0.41 -3.46
CA LYS A 185 18.15 -1.68 -4.09
C LYS A 185 17.11 -2.79 -4.00
N THR A 186 16.24 -2.74 -2.99
CA THR A 186 15.17 -3.71 -2.78
C THR A 186 13.97 -3.34 -3.62
N PHE A 187 13.62 -2.06 -3.68
CA PHE A 187 12.57 -1.58 -4.57
C PHE A 187 12.85 -1.94 -6.03
N SER A 188 14.09 -1.80 -6.52
CA SER A 188 14.43 -2.19 -7.90
C SER A 188 14.28 -3.70 -8.21
N ARG A 189 14.12 -4.56 -7.20
CA ARG A 189 13.78 -5.99 -7.40
C ARG A 189 12.28 -6.23 -7.38
N ILE A 190 11.54 -5.39 -6.67
CA ILE A 190 10.07 -5.41 -6.60
C ILE A 190 9.47 -4.83 -7.88
N ASP A 191 10.00 -3.69 -8.32
CA ASP A 191 9.59 -3.00 -9.55
C ASP A 191 10.17 -3.72 -10.77
N ASN A 192 9.59 -4.89 -11.07
CA ASN A 192 9.98 -5.74 -12.18
C ASN A 192 8.71 -6.31 -12.85
N GLU A 193 7.83 -5.40 -13.29
CA GLU A 193 6.58 -5.70 -14.00
C GLU A 193 5.69 -6.73 -13.28
N PRO A 194 5.24 -6.44 -12.04
CA PRO A 194 4.36 -7.35 -11.30
C PRO A 194 3.03 -7.58 -12.04
N GLU A 195 2.53 -8.82 -11.99
CA GLU A 195 1.25 -9.20 -12.62
C GLU A 195 0.08 -9.18 -11.62
N LEU A 196 0.38 -9.29 -10.32
CA LEU A 196 -0.64 -9.47 -9.26
C LEU A 196 -0.99 -8.21 -8.50
N PHE A 197 -0.21 -7.14 -8.67
CA PHE A 197 -0.48 -5.85 -8.05
C PHE A 197 0.01 -4.71 -8.92
N THR A 198 -0.64 -3.56 -8.77
CA THR A 198 -0.16 -2.30 -9.32
C THR A 198 0.75 -1.63 -8.30
N ILE A 199 1.90 -1.12 -8.75
CA ILE A 199 2.79 -0.29 -7.94
C ILE A 199 2.35 1.17 -8.07
N PHE A 200 2.21 1.83 -6.93
CA PHE A 200 2.05 3.27 -6.83
C PHE A 200 3.37 3.88 -6.38
N ASP A 201 4.08 4.51 -7.32
CA ASP A 201 5.30 5.25 -7.07
C ASP A 201 5.22 6.67 -7.66
N ILE A 202 6.32 7.44 -7.59
CA ILE A 202 6.38 8.77 -8.21
C ILE A 202 6.08 8.71 -9.70
N GLY A 203 6.63 7.72 -10.42
CA GLY A 203 6.38 7.56 -11.84
C GLY A 203 4.89 7.35 -12.14
N PHE A 204 4.17 6.63 -11.28
CA PHE A 204 2.72 6.50 -11.38
C PHE A 204 2.01 7.84 -11.15
N LEU A 205 2.38 8.59 -10.11
CA LEU A 205 1.78 9.90 -9.81
C LEU A 205 2.01 10.91 -10.94
N GLU A 206 3.17 10.89 -11.60
CA GLU A 206 3.48 11.69 -12.80
C GLU A 206 2.59 11.36 -14.00
N THR A 207 1.88 10.21 -14.00
CA THR A 207 0.90 9.90 -15.06
C THR A 207 -0.49 10.49 -14.78
N ILE A 208 -0.75 10.86 -13.52
CA ILE A 208 -2.03 11.42 -13.05
C ILE A 208 -1.96 12.94 -12.98
N TYR A 209 -0.86 13.45 -12.43
CA TYR A 209 -0.66 14.86 -12.18
C TYR A 209 0.30 15.47 -13.19
N ASN A 210 0.08 16.75 -13.47
CA ASN A 210 1.14 17.59 -14.02
C ASN A 210 2.07 18.02 -12.86
N GLU A 211 2.69 19.19 -12.98
CA GLU A 211 3.49 19.75 -11.89
C GLU A 211 2.58 20.23 -10.75
N ILE A 212 2.89 19.83 -9.52
CA ILE A 212 2.27 20.36 -8.29
C ILE A 212 3.25 21.26 -7.57
N TYR A 213 2.75 22.41 -7.13
CA TYR A 213 3.49 23.41 -6.39
C TYR A 213 2.91 23.61 -4.99
N GLU A 214 3.78 23.72 -3.99
CA GLU A 214 3.44 24.27 -2.67
C GLU A 214 3.57 25.81 -2.70
N VAL A 215 2.58 26.51 -2.18
CA VAL A 215 2.59 27.97 -2.03
C VAL A 215 3.53 28.36 -0.89
N ALA A 216 4.70 28.92 -1.21
CA ALA A 216 5.68 29.37 -0.23
C ALA A 216 5.46 30.83 0.25
N GLY A 217 4.72 31.63 -0.53
CA GLY A 217 4.52 33.04 -0.25
C GLY A 217 3.15 33.56 -0.69
N ASN A 218 2.82 34.80 -0.32
CA ASN A 218 1.54 35.40 -0.69
C ASN A 218 1.45 35.62 -2.22
N LEU A 219 0.49 34.95 -2.87
CA LEU A 219 0.20 35.06 -4.30
C LEU A 219 -0.85 36.13 -4.63
N GLY A 220 -1.48 36.75 -3.63
CA GLY A 220 -2.50 37.77 -3.82
C GLY A 220 -3.86 37.25 -4.29
N ALA A 221 -4.06 35.92 -4.30
CA ALA A 221 -5.32 35.27 -4.63
C ALA A 221 -6.17 35.07 -3.38
N GLU A 222 -7.49 35.30 -3.50
CA GLU A 222 -8.44 34.99 -2.45
C GLU A 222 -8.50 33.46 -2.23
N ASN A 223 -8.72 33.03 -0.98
CA ASN A 223 -8.79 31.61 -0.58
C ASN A 223 -7.48 30.80 -0.69
N VAL A 224 -6.37 31.41 -1.11
CA VAL A 224 -5.06 30.75 -1.17
C VAL A 224 -4.15 31.26 -0.06
N ARG A 225 -3.54 30.32 0.66
CA ARG A 225 -2.69 30.56 1.81
C ARG A 225 -1.34 29.90 1.61
N ILE A 226 -0.36 30.36 2.36
CA ILE A 226 0.95 29.72 2.42
C ILE A 226 0.78 28.26 2.90
N GLY A 227 1.46 27.34 2.22
CA GLY A 227 1.41 25.90 2.40
C GLY A 227 0.28 25.20 1.64
N ASP A 228 -0.56 25.93 0.89
CA ASP A 228 -1.56 25.32 -0.01
C ASP A 228 -0.90 24.74 -1.25
N PHE A 229 -1.61 23.88 -1.97
CA PHE A 229 -1.08 23.19 -3.15
C PHE A 229 -1.83 23.58 -4.42
N LEU A 230 -1.07 23.73 -5.50
CA LEU A 230 -1.54 24.12 -6.81
C LEU A 230 -1.08 23.12 -7.85
N GLU A 231 -1.98 22.66 -8.71
CA GLU A 231 -1.61 21.89 -9.90
C GLU A 231 -1.53 22.83 -11.10
N LYS A 232 -0.42 22.76 -11.84
CA LYS A 232 -0.23 23.50 -13.08
C LYS A 232 -0.94 22.81 -14.24
N ARG A 233 -1.73 23.56 -15.00
CA ARG A 233 -2.38 23.09 -16.24
C ARG A 233 -2.16 24.12 -17.33
N GLY A 234 -1.14 23.89 -18.16
CA GLY A 234 -0.70 24.89 -19.14
C GLY A 234 -0.04 26.08 -18.45
N ASN A 235 -0.64 27.27 -18.58
CA ASN A 235 -0.15 28.52 -17.97
C ASN A 235 -0.95 28.94 -16.72
N GLU A 236 -1.87 28.09 -16.28
CA GLU A 236 -2.80 28.33 -15.18
C GLU A 236 -2.49 27.38 -14.02
N TYR A 237 -2.75 27.82 -12.80
CA TYR A 237 -2.52 27.07 -11.57
C TYR A 237 -3.83 26.93 -10.81
N TYR A 238 -4.18 25.70 -10.48
CA TYR A 238 -5.46 25.33 -9.91
C TYR A 238 -5.26 24.85 -8.48
N THR A 239 -6.00 25.42 -7.53
CA THR A 239 -6.06 24.82 -6.19
C THR A 239 -6.72 23.45 -6.22
N LEU A 240 -6.38 22.61 -5.25
CA LEU A 240 -6.79 21.21 -5.17
C LEU A 240 -7.78 20.93 -4.01
N PHE A 241 -8.56 21.94 -3.61
CA PHE A 241 -9.52 21.77 -2.52
C PHE A 241 -10.66 20.84 -2.92
N ALA A 242 -11.14 20.06 -1.96
CA ALA A 242 -12.29 19.17 -2.12
C ALA A 242 -13.57 19.94 -2.47
N ASP A 243 -13.75 21.10 -1.82
CA ASP A 243 -14.87 21.98 -2.11
C ASP A 243 -14.57 22.81 -3.36
N ALA A 244 -15.14 22.39 -4.49
CA ALA A 244 -14.99 23.06 -5.78
C ALA A 244 -15.37 24.56 -5.75
N SER A 245 -16.21 25.01 -4.83
CA SER A 245 -16.57 26.43 -4.70
C SER A 245 -15.45 27.29 -4.11
N LYS A 246 -14.47 26.67 -3.44
CA LYS A 246 -13.27 27.34 -2.92
C LYS A 246 -12.13 27.33 -3.92
N ASN A 247 -12.23 26.54 -4.99
CA ASN A 247 -11.15 26.43 -5.95
C ASN A 247 -10.99 27.71 -6.75
N VAL A 248 -9.74 28.13 -6.90
CA VAL A 248 -9.37 29.32 -7.67
C VAL A 248 -8.34 28.98 -8.73
N ILE A 249 -8.36 29.77 -9.80
CA ILE A 249 -7.38 29.71 -10.88
C ILE A 249 -6.49 30.94 -10.74
N ILE A 250 -5.18 30.71 -10.73
CA ILE A 250 -4.16 31.75 -10.71
C ILE A 250 -3.43 31.70 -12.05
N GLU A 251 -3.14 32.86 -12.62
CA GLU A 251 -2.33 32.98 -13.84
C GLU A 251 -1.01 33.68 -13.54
N ASN A 252 0.01 33.40 -14.36
CA ASN A 252 1.29 34.14 -14.38
C ASN A 252 2.09 34.06 -13.06
N ILE A 253 2.14 32.90 -12.42
CA ILE A 253 3.09 32.65 -11.33
C ILE A 253 4.50 32.52 -11.94
N ASP A 254 5.48 33.21 -11.36
CA ASP A 254 6.90 32.96 -11.68
C ASP A 254 7.37 31.73 -10.90
N GLU A 255 7.41 30.58 -11.56
CA GLU A 255 7.82 29.29 -10.99
C GLU A 255 9.26 29.28 -10.48
N ASN A 256 10.10 30.21 -10.95
CA ASN A 256 11.49 30.31 -10.51
C ASN A 256 11.65 31.10 -9.20
N ASP A 257 10.60 31.78 -8.74
CA ASP A 257 10.60 32.47 -7.46
C ASP A 257 10.19 31.50 -6.35
N GLU A 258 11.18 30.77 -5.80
CA GLU A 258 10.98 29.83 -4.67
C GLU A 258 10.42 30.49 -3.40
N SER A 259 10.43 31.83 -3.31
CA SER A 259 9.76 32.55 -2.23
C SER A 259 8.24 32.61 -2.40
N LYS A 260 7.74 32.27 -3.59
CA LYS A 260 6.32 32.25 -3.96
C LYS A 260 5.78 30.84 -4.06
N VAL A 261 6.46 29.96 -4.79
CA VAL A 261 6.02 28.59 -5.01
C VAL A 261 7.22 27.64 -5.05
N LYS A 262 7.01 26.37 -4.68
CA LYS A 262 8.02 25.32 -4.76
C LYS A 262 7.43 24.09 -5.41
N ILE A 263 8.09 23.55 -6.42
CA ILE A 263 7.67 22.29 -7.04
C ILE A 263 7.82 21.14 -6.04
N ILE A 264 6.82 20.26 -5.99
CA ILE A 264 6.77 19.10 -5.07
C ILE A 264 6.44 17.78 -5.77
N LEU A 265 5.86 17.83 -6.97
CA LEU A 265 5.59 16.71 -7.86
C LEU A 265 5.67 17.21 -9.30
#